data_AF-A0A975CG35-F1
#
_entry.id   AF-A0A975CG35-F1
#
_cell.length_a   1.000
_cell.length_b   1.000
_cell.length_c   1.000
_cell.angle_alpha   90.00
_cell.angle_beta   90.00
_cell.angle_gamma   90.00
#
_symmetry.space_group_name_H-M   'P 1'
#
loop_
_entity.id
_entity.type
_entity.pdbx_description
1 polymer ?
#
loop_
_entity_poly.entity_id
_entity_poly.type
_entity_poly.pdbx_seq_one_letter_code
_entity_poly.pdbx_strand_id
1 'polypeptide(L)'
;MRGAAHGRPSLALVAAVVLAHALMLRPAPSKRPGHAARAAAPALALRMVEGPMAQADPRPAAAPVPSAVAPASHDTAPAAPPRPAAAPRPSSWRGAPAKPRRVAVSVAPSRPEPEAPPAPSAHAPPGPPASVQPPGPATLGYRVSGTARGIPFEAEAQLLWRPATGRYAAEWTVRLPLVGARSQRSEGALTPAGLAPERYAEQSRGERAAHFDAAGGRIRFSANTPDAVLEPGAQDRLSVSLQLAGLLAAAPERYPPGSAITLQTAGVREAGAWRWEVEDDEILQIDGQAVPCAKLLRQPRGEYDTRIELWLARPFHYLPARLRVTQAGGDVADQWLRALPAGR
;
A
#
# COMPACT_ATOMS: atom_id res chain seq x y z
N MET A 1 14.66 8.77 66.69
CA MET A 1 14.01 7.83 65.74
C MET A 1 14.20 8.38 64.34
N ARG A 2 14.93 7.64 63.48
CA ARG A 2 15.31 8.06 62.13
C ARG A 2 14.11 7.94 61.17
N GLY A 3 13.77 9.04 60.49
CA GLY A 3 12.84 9.05 59.37
C GLY A 3 13.49 8.50 58.11
N ALA A 4 12.82 7.56 57.46
CA ALA A 4 13.30 6.85 56.27
C ALA A 4 13.28 7.74 55.02
N ALA A 5 14.47 7.94 54.44
CA ALA A 5 14.63 8.51 53.11
C ALA A 5 14.09 7.53 52.05
N HIS A 6 13.20 8.01 51.19
CA HIS A 6 12.69 7.28 50.03
C HIS A 6 13.81 7.12 48.98
N GLY A 7 14.43 5.94 48.96
CA GLY A 7 15.36 5.52 47.91
C GLY A 7 14.62 5.28 46.60
N ARG A 8 14.95 6.07 45.58
CA ARG A 8 14.44 6.00 44.20
C ARG A 8 14.65 4.60 43.59
N PRO A 9 13.63 3.91 43.06
CA PRO A 9 13.85 2.87 42.06
C PRO A 9 14.07 3.51 40.68
N SER A 10 15.36 3.72 40.39
CA SER A 10 16.05 3.41 39.12
C SER A 10 15.42 3.83 37.78
N LEU A 11 15.87 4.99 37.26
CA LEU A 11 15.87 5.38 35.82
C LEU A 11 16.37 4.27 34.87
N ALA A 12 17.16 3.32 35.37
CA ALA A 12 17.58 2.13 34.65
C ALA A 12 16.41 1.19 34.28
N LEU A 13 15.34 1.14 35.09
CA LEU A 13 14.15 0.32 34.84
C LEU A 13 13.30 0.91 33.69
N VAL A 14 13.17 2.25 33.65
CA VAL A 14 12.47 2.96 32.56
C VAL A 14 13.24 2.87 31.24
N ALA A 15 14.57 2.95 31.28
CA ALA A 15 15.42 2.75 30.10
C ALA A 15 15.33 1.30 29.56
N ALA A 16 15.29 0.30 30.45
CA ALA A 16 15.09 -1.11 30.10
C ALA A 16 13.68 -1.36 29.51
N VAL A 17 12.66 -0.64 30.01
CA VAL A 17 11.28 -0.70 29.49
C VAL A 17 11.18 -0.17 28.05
N VAL A 18 11.90 0.89 27.70
CA VAL A 18 11.93 1.38 26.30
C VAL A 18 12.77 0.47 25.40
N LEU A 19 13.87 -0.11 25.90
CA LEU A 19 14.71 -1.04 25.11
C LEU A 19 13.98 -2.36 24.79
N ALA A 20 13.16 -2.87 25.72
CA ALA A 20 12.39 -4.10 25.50
C ALA A 20 11.28 -3.95 24.43
N HIS A 21 10.80 -2.73 24.15
CA HIS A 21 9.84 -2.51 23.05
C HIS A 21 10.50 -2.65 21.67
N ALA A 22 11.82 -2.49 21.57
CA ALA A 22 12.56 -2.72 20.34
C ALA A 22 12.78 -4.22 20.05
N LEU A 23 12.65 -5.08 21.08
CA LEU A 23 12.81 -6.55 20.99
C LEU A 23 11.49 -7.32 20.81
N MET A 24 10.33 -6.71 21.08
CA MET A 24 9.01 -7.37 20.99
C MET A 24 8.35 -7.30 19.60
N LEU A 25 8.98 -6.65 18.62
CA LEU A 25 8.63 -6.79 17.20
C LEU A 25 9.28 -8.05 16.58
N ARG A 26 9.14 -9.21 17.24
CA ARG A 26 9.55 -10.50 16.66
C ARG A 26 8.33 -11.14 16.00
N PRO A 27 8.28 -11.28 14.67
CA PRO A 27 7.39 -12.27 14.07
C PRO A 27 7.93 -13.67 14.41
N ALA A 28 7.07 -14.55 14.91
CA ALA A 28 7.34 -15.98 14.96
C ALA A 28 7.39 -16.54 13.52
N PRO A 29 8.18 -17.59 13.23
CA PRO A 29 8.22 -18.18 11.90
C PRO A 29 6.84 -18.72 11.54
N SER A 30 6.28 -18.24 10.43
CA SER A 30 5.07 -18.78 9.84
C SER A 30 5.30 -20.26 9.49
N LYS A 31 4.73 -21.18 10.27
CA LYS A 31 4.61 -22.59 9.86
C LYS A 31 3.70 -22.62 8.63
N ARG A 32 4.27 -22.99 7.49
CA ARG A 32 3.53 -23.31 6.28
C ARG A 32 2.47 -24.38 6.61
N PRO A 33 1.24 -24.30 6.09
CA PRO A 33 0.36 -25.46 6.08
C PRO A 33 1.04 -26.55 5.24
N GLY A 34 1.23 -27.73 5.85
CA GLY A 34 1.80 -28.88 5.19
C GLY A 34 0.94 -29.22 3.97
N HIS A 35 1.57 -29.24 2.79
CA HIS A 35 0.97 -29.92 1.65
C HIS A 35 0.85 -31.39 2.04
N ALA A 36 -0.38 -31.91 2.06
CA ALA A 36 -0.61 -33.35 2.07
C ALA A 36 0.19 -33.94 0.90
N ALA A 37 1.16 -34.79 1.24
CA ALA A 37 2.01 -35.46 0.28
C ALA A 37 1.13 -36.27 -0.67
N ARG A 38 1.04 -35.82 -1.92
CA ARG A 38 0.58 -36.66 -3.03
C ARG A 38 1.64 -37.76 -3.19
N ALA A 39 1.24 -39.01 -2.99
CA ALA A 39 2.10 -40.17 -3.12
C ALA A 39 2.85 -40.14 -4.47
N ALA A 40 4.18 -40.09 -4.41
CA ALA A 40 5.06 -40.22 -5.56
C ALA A 40 5.32 -41.71 -5.82
N ALA A 41 5.10 -42.14 -7.06
CA ALA A 41 5.47 -43.45 -7.57
C ALA A 41 7.01 -43.64 -7.52
N PRO A 42 7.52 -44.89 -7.47
CA PRO A 42 8.94 -45.14 -7.23
C PRO A 42 9.79 -44.69 -8.43
N ALA A 43 10.88 -43.98 -8.13
CA ALA A 43 11.88 -43.57 -9.11
C ALA A 43 12.78 -44.76 -9.50
N LEU A 44 12.98 -44.95 -10.81
CA LEU A 44 13.97 -45.85 -11.37
C LEU A 44 15.38 -45.37 -11.00
N ALA A 45 16.17 -46.22 -10.35
CA ALA A 45 17.58 -45.94 -10.05
C ALA A 45 18.45 -46.30 -11.26
N LEU A 46 18.95 -45.29 -11.99
CA LEU A 46 20.00 -45.47 -12.99
C LEU A 46 21.36 -45.38 -12.32
N ARG A 47 22.11 -46.49 -12.37
CA ARG A 47 23.48 -46.62 -11.87
C ARG A 47 24.44 -46.13 -12.96
N MET A 48 25.11 -45.00 -12.75
CA MET A 48 26.20 -44.55 -13.60
C MET A 48 27.45 -45.41 -13.34
N VAL A 49 28.02 -45.96 -14.41
CA VAL A 49 29.33 -46.63 -14.41
C VAL A 49 30.37 -45.59 -14.83
N GLU A 50 31.34 -45.34 -13.95
CA GLU A 50 32.46 -44.44 -14.19
C GLU A 50 33.54 -45.19 -15.01
N GLY A 51 33.81 -44.71 -16.23
CA GLY A 51 34.89 -45.24 -17.09
C GLY A 51 36.23 -44.57 -16.80
N PRO A 52 37.37 -45.26 -17.02
CA PRO A 52 38.68 -44.80 -16.55
C PRO A 52 39.28 -43.64 -17.38
N MET A 53 40.10 -42.86 -16.67
CA MET A 53 40.80 -41.63 -17.04
C MET A 53 41.72 -41.75 -18.26
N ALA A 54 41.75 -40.69 -19.09
CA ALA A 54 42.88 -40.34 -19.93
C ALA A 54 43.61 -39.12 -19.33
N GLN A 55 44.87 -39.29 -18.96
CA GLN A 55 45.77 -38.24 -18.48
C GLN A 55 46.14 -37.29 -19.62
N ALA A 56 46.14 -35.98 -19.33
CA ALA A 56 46.76 -34.96 -20.17
C ALA A 56 47.83 -34.23 -19.35
N ASP A 57 49.03 -34.10 -19.93
CA ASP A 57 50.25 -33.56 -19.32
C ASP A 57 50.14 -32.08 -18.89
N PRO A 58 50.93 -31.64 -17.89
CA PRO A 58 50.92 -30.27 -17.41
C PRO A 58 51.82 -29.35 -18.25
N ARG A 59 51.34 -28.16 -18.60
CA ARG A 59 52.15 -27.06 -19.16
C ARG A 59 52.11 -25.83 -18.23
N PRO A 60 53.22 -25.07 -18.06
CA PRO A 60 53.47 -24.29 -16.85
C PRO A 60 52.72 -22.95 -16.75
N ALA A 61 52.60 -22.49 -15.50
CA ALA A 61 52.02 -21.24 -15.08
C ALA A 61 52.75 -20.00 -15.63
N ALA A 62 51.97 -19.01 -16.09
CA ALA A 62 52.43 -17.65 -16.36
C ALA A 62 51.89 -16.69 -15.27
N ALA A 63 52.78 -15.78 -14.86
CA ALA A 63 52.65 -14.84 -13.75
C ALA A 63 51.64 -13.69 -14.02
N PRO A 64 51.21 -12.93 -12.98
CA PRO A 64 50.12 -11.97 -13.07
C PRO A 64 50.55 -10.62 -13.65
N VAL A 65 49.67 -10.00 -14.44
CA VAL A 65 49.80 -8.63 -14.96
C VAL A 65 49.21 -7.60 -13.97
N PRO A 66 49.90 -6.50 -13.66
CA PRO A 66 49.32 -5.37 -12.96
C PRO A 66 48.70 -4.35 -13.92
N SER A 67 47.59 -3.74 -13.46
CA SER A 67 46.92 -2.57 -14.04
C SER A 67 47.84 -1.38 -14.27
N ALA A 68 47.65 -0.63 -15.37
CA ALA A 68 47.04 0.71 -15.33
C ALA A 68 47.30 1.54 -16.61
N VAL A 69 46.38 2.50 -16.81
CA VAL A 69 46.49 3.79 -17.54
C VAL A 69 46.18 3.80 -19.04
N ALA A 70 45.06 4.44 -19.38
CA ALA A 70 44.83 5.13 -20.64
C ALA A 70 44.54 6.61 -20.34
N PRO A 71 45.14 7.54 -21.09
CA PRO A 71 44.38 8.69 -21.55
C PRO A 71 44.64 8.96 -23.04
N ALA A 72 43.58 9.28 -23.77
CA ALA A 72 43.61 10.27 -24.86
C ALA A 72 42.19 10.48 -25.38
N SER A 73 41.69 11.69 -25.15
CA SER A 73 40.53 12.27 -25.79
C SER A 73 40.87 12.61 -27.25
N HIS A 74 39.96 12.35 -28.19
CA HIS A 74 39.79 13.19 -29.37
C HIS A 74 38.32 13.25 -29.78
N ASP A 75 37.83 14.49 -29.88
CA ASP A 75 36.58 14.93 -30.48
C ASP A 75 36.40 14.41 -31.91
N THR A 76 35.16 14.08 -32.29
CA THR A 76 34.46 14.56 -33.50
C THR A 76 32.98 14.12 -33.43
N ALA A 77 32.05 15.06 -33.60
CA ALA A 77 30.61 14.87 -33.79
C ALA A 77 30.21 15.30 -35.23
N PRO A 78 28.95 15.15 -35.70
CA PRO A 78 27.96 14.08 -35.53
C PRO A 78 27.44 13.56 -36.91
N ALA A 79 26.69 12.44 -36.94
CA ALA A 79 25.93 12.01 -38.12
C ALA A 79 24.47 11.67 -37.78
N ALA A 80 23.56 12.21 -38.61
CA ALA A 80 22.10 12.23 -38.48
C ALA A 80 21.42 11.00 -39.18
N PRO A 81 20.09 10.80 -39.04
CA PRO A 81 19.40 9.53 -39.28
C PRO A 81 18.79 9.41 -40.70
N PRO A 82 18.41 8.20 -41.16
CA PRO A 82 17.61 8.07 -42.38
C PRO A 82 16.08 7.98 -42.11
N ARG A 83 15.30 8.61 -43.00
CA ARG A 83 13.83 8.53 -43.13
C ARG A 83 13.47 8.44 -44.64
N PRO A 84 12.19 8.30 -45.02
CA PRO A 84 11.46 7.08 -45.37
C PRO A 84 11.25 6.91 -46.90
N ALA A 85 10.83 5.73 -47.34
CA ALA A 85 10.41 5.48 -48.73
C ALA A 85 8.86 5.42 -48.85
N ALA A 86 8.38 5.92 -49.99
CA ALA A 86 7.02 6.33 -50.30
C ALA A 86 6.06 5.21 -50.78
N ALA A 87 4.78 5.57 -50.81
CA ALA A 87 3.62 4.78 -51.22
C ALA A 87 3.54 4.47 -52.74
N PRO A 88 2.58 3.61 -53.12
CA PRO A 88 1.71 3.95 -54.24
C PRO A 88 0.20 3.79 -53.92
N ARG A 89 -0.59 4.76 -54.41
CA ARG A 89 -2.00 4.64 -54.85
C ARG A 89 -1.96 4.48 -56.39
N PRO A 90 -3.02 4.06 -57.12
CA PRO A 90 -4.44 4.25 -56.82
C PRO A 90 -5.40 3.11 -57.25
N SER A 91 -6.67 3.18 -56.85
CA SER A 91 -7.78 3.02 -57.78
C SER A 91 -9.10 3.45 -57.14
N SER A 92 -9.72 4.42 -57.79
CA SER A 92 -11.08 4.91 -57.56
C SER A 92 -12.09 3.97 -58.17
N TRP A 93 -13.20 3.70 -57.47
CA TRP A 93 -14.46 3.40 -58.14
C TRP A 93 -15.57 4.33 -57.66
N ARG A 94 -16.36 4.70 -58.66
CA ARG A 94 -17.28 5.83 -58.78
C ARG A 94 -18.64 5.44 -58.23
N GLY A 95 -19.38 6.41 -57.71
CA GLY A 95 -20.70 6.19 -57.10
C GLY A 95 -21.88 6.11 -58.07
N ALA A 96 -23.02 5.80 -57.43
CA ALA A 96 -24.43 6.14 -57.74
C ALA A 96 -25.20 5.24 -58.73
N PRO A 97 -26.57 5.22 -58.70
CA PRO A 97 -27.53 5.36 -57.59
C PRO A 97 -28.80 4.45 -57.72
N ALA A 98 -29.84 4.74 -56.92
CA ALA A 98 -31.28 4.42 -57.07
C ALA A 98 -31.75 3.03 -56.58
N LYS A 99 -32.90 2.83 -55.90
CA LYS A 99 -34.10 3.66 -55.59
C LYS A 99 -34.89 2.98 -54.44
N PRO A 100 -35.85 3.67 -53.80
CA PRO A 100 -36.50 3.25 -52.56
C PRO A 100 -37.73 2.37 -52.79
N ARG A 101 -38.08 1.53 -51.81
CA ARG A 101 -39.38 0.86 -51.75
C ARG A 101 -40.05 1.06 -50.39
N ARG A 102 -40.94 2.06 -50.37
CA ARG A 102 -42.16 2.15 -49.53
C ARG A 102 -43.12 1.06 -50.07
N VAL A 103 -44.08 0.46 -49.37
CA VAL A 103 -44.95 0.75 -48.22
C VAL A 103 -45.47 -0.63 -47.75
N ALA A 104 -45.80 -0.80 -46.47
CA ALA A 104 -47.07 -1.41 -46.04
C ALA A 104 -47.17 -1.33 -44.51
N VAL A 105 -47.84 -0.28 -44.02
CA VAL A 105 -48.40 -0.27 -42.67
C VAL A 105 -49.67 -1.11 -42.73
N SER A 106 -49.70 -2.22 -41.99
CA SER A 106 -50.91 -3.00 -41.73
C SER A 106 -51.19 -2.91 -40.23
N VAL A 107 -52.19 -2.10 -39.87
CA VAL A 107 -52.76 -2.07 -38.52
C VAL A 107 -53.83 -3.15 -38.46
N ALA A 108 -53.62 -4.16 -37.60
CA ALA A 108 -54.61 -5.15 -37.23
C ALA A 108 -54.82 -5.10 -35.70
N PRO A 109 -56.03 -5.38 -35.20
CA PRO A 109 -56.47 -4.96 -33.87
C PRO A 109 -55.92 -5.82 -32.73
N SER A 110 -55.76 -5.17 -31.59
CA SER A 110 -55.21 -5.68 -30.32
C SER A 110 -56.01 -6.85 -29.76
N ARG A 111 -55.34 -7.98 -29.53
CA ARG A 111 -55.74 -9.05 -28.62
C ARG A 111 -54.92 -8.86 -27.33
N PRO A 112 -55.52 -8.93 -26.13
CA PRO A 112 -54.74 -8.82 -24.89
C PRO A 112 -53.89 -10.07 -24.73
N GLU A 113 -52.57 -9.88 -24.73
CA GLU A 113 -51.56 -10.91 -24.51
C GLU A 113 -51.22 -10.97 -23.00
N PRO A 114 -51.01 -12.16 -22.41
CA PRO A 114 -50.76 -12.31 -20.98
C PRO A 114 -49.46 -11.61 -20.56
N GLU A 115 -49.50 -10.97 -19.41
CA GLU A 115 -48.37 -10.28 -18.80
C GLU A 115 -47.18 -11.24 -18.61
N ALA A 116 -46.11 -10.99 -19.38
CA ALA A 116 -44.85 -11.70 -19.25
C ALA A 116 -44.16 -11.28 -17.92
N PRO A 117 -43.57 -12.22 -17.18
CA PRO A 117 -42.86 -11.90 -15.93
C PRO A 117 -41.73 -10.90 -16.21
N PRO A 118 -41.41 -10.02 -15.24
CA PRO A 118 -40.42 -8.96 -15.44
C PRO A 118 -39.08 -9.58 -15.84
N ALA A 119 -38.53 -9.10 -16.95
CA ALA A 119 -37.20 -9.47 -17.39
C ALA A 119 -36.20 -9.14 -16.27
N PRO A 120 -35.25 -10.03 -15.94
CA PRO A 120 -34.20 -9.71 -14.98
C PRO A 120 -33.45 -8.50 -15.53
N SER A 121 -33.41 -7.42 -14.74
CA SER A 121 -32.63 -6.23 -15.03
C SER A 121 -31.21 -6.67 -15.42
N ALA A 122 -30.87 -6.51 -16.69
CA ALA A 122 -29.52 -6.68 -17.17
C ALA A 122 -28.65 -5.72 -16.35
N HIS A 123 -27.89 -6.28 -15.40
CA HIS A 123 -26.82 -5.54 -14.77
C HIS A 123 -25.91 -5.06 -15.89
N ALA A 124 -25.92 -3.75 -16.14
CA ALA A 124 -24.93 -3.13 -16.98
C ALA A 124 -23.54 -3.57 -16.46
N PRO A 125 -22.62 -3.95 -17.34
CA PRO A 125 -21.28 -4.33 -16.92
C PRO A 125 -20.70 -3.19 -16.06
N PRO A 126 -19.99 -3.50 -14.96
CA PRO A 126 -19.40 -2.47 -14.12
C PRO A 126 -18.55 -1.56 -15.01
N GLY A 127 -18.82 -0.25 -14.93
CA GLY A 127 -18.05 0.75 -15.64
C GLY A 127 -16.55 0.64 -15.31
N PRO A 128 -15.67 1.28 -16.11
CA PRO A 128 -14.25 1.28 -15.84
C PRO A 128 -13.99 1.74 -14.39
N PRO A 129 -13.01 1.15 -13.68
CA PRO A 129 -12.73 1.51 -12.29
C PRO A 129 -12.46 3.01 -12.19
N ALA A 130 -13.17 3.69 -11.29
CA ALA A 130 -12.97 5.10 -11.04
C ALA A 130 -11.50 5.36 -10.64
N SER A 131 -10.91 6.41 -11.21
CA SER A 131 -9.57 6.82 -10.80
C SER A 131 -9.62 7.31 -9.35
N VAL A 132 -8.69 6.82 -8.53
CA VAL A 132 -8.61 7.20 -7.11
C VAL A 132 -8.43 8.71 -6.99
N GLN A 133 -9.10 9.32 -6.02
CA GLN A 133 -9.08 10.76 -5.77
C GLN A 133 -8.48 11.07 -4.39
N PRO A 134 -7.14 11.02 -4.22
CA PRO A 134 -6.51 11.33 -2.94
C PRO A 134 -6.92 12.74 -2.45
N PRO A 135 -6.95 12.96 -1.12
CA PRO A 135 -7.28 14.27 -0.59
C PRO A 135 -6.30 15.35 -1.09
N GLY A 136 -6.75 16.60 -1.13
CA GLY A 136 -5.87 17.73 -1.43
C GLY A 136 -4.73 17.90 -0.41
N PRO A 137 -3.69 18.70 -0.71
CA PRO A 137 -2.59 18.95 0.22
C PRO A 137 -3.10 19.45 1.57
N ALA A 138 -2.58 18.89 2.66
CA ALA A 138 -3.05 19.20 4.01
C ALA A 138 -1.95 19.04 5.06
N THR A 139 -2.05 19.84 6.13
CA THR A 139 -1.29 19.64 7.37
C THR A 139 -2.30 19.40 8.48
N LEU A 140 -2.37 18.17 8.98
CA LEU A 140 -3.35 17.74 9.97
C LEU A 140 -2.67 17.58 11.33
N GLY A 141 -3.19 18.25 12.35
CA GLY A 141 -2.72 18.10 13.74
C GLY A 141 -3.62 17.15 14.52
N TYR A 142 -3.02 16.24 15.29
CA TYR A 142 -3.74 15.25 16.10
C TYR A 142 -3.37 15.37 17.58
N ARG A 143 -4.36 15.14 18.44
CA ARG A 143 -4.11 14.72 19.83
C ARG A 143 -4.01 13.19 19.82
N VAL A 144 -3.03 12.66 20.51
CA VAL A 144 -2.83 11.21 20.62
C VAL A 144 -2.92 10.82 22.08
N SER A 145 -3.84 9.91 22.40
CA SER A 145 -4.00 9.35 23.74
C SER A 145 -4.00 7.83 23.69
N GLY A 146 -3.75 7.20 24.83
CA GLY A 146 -3.87 5.75 24.93
C GLY A 146 -2.99 5.16 26.02
N THR A 147 -2.58 3.91 25.83
CA THR A 147 -1.82 3.12 26.80
C THR A 147 -0.62 2.48 26.14
N ALA A 148 0.51 2.47 26.85
CA ALA A 148 1.73 1.76 26.47
C ALA A 148 2.24 0.97 27.68
N ARG A 149 2.29 -0.36 27.56
CA ARG A 149 2.43 -1.32 28.67
C ARG A 149 1.46 -1.04 29.81
N GLY A 150 0.22 -0.72 29.46
CA GLY A 150 -0.80 -0.34 30.43
C GLY A 150 -0.60 1.02 31.11
N ILE A 151 0.44 1.79 30.77
CA ILE A 151 0.65 3.14 31.30
C ILE A 151 -0.03 4.14 30.36
N PRO A 152 -0.94 5.00 30.85
CA PRO A 152 -1.58 6.00 30.01
C PRO A 152 -0.57 7.05 29.53
N PHE A 153 -0.75 7.54 28.31
CA PHE A 153 0.04 8.63 27.76
C PHE A 153 -0.82 9.58 26.93
N GLU A 154 -0.32 10.81 26.81
CA GLU A 154 -0.84 11.84 25.93
C GLU A 154 0.32 12.39 25.10
N ALA A 155 0.06 12.72 23.84
CA ALA A 155 1.03 13.27 22.92
C ALA A 155 0.34 14.09 21.83
N GLU A 156 1.15 14.77 21.03
CA GLU A 156 0.70 15.44 19.84
C GLU A 156 1.37 14.84 18.61
N ALA A 157 0.60 14.75 17.53
CA ALA A 157 1.11 14.31 16.24
C ALA A 157 0.69 15.27 15.11
N GLN A 158 1.40 15.16 13.99
CA GLN A 158 1.10 15.89 12.77
C GLN A 158 1.26 14.97 11.56
N LEU A 159 0.31 15.03 10.63
CA LEU A 159 0.43 14.49 9.29
C LEU A 159 0.63 15.65 8.30
N LEU A 160 1.75 15.66 7.60
CA LEU A 160 2.00 16.51 6.46
C LEU A 160 1.76 15.70 5.18
N TRP A 161 0.71 16.07 4.44
CA TRP A 161 0.31 15.43 3.19
C TRP A 161 0.54 16.37 2.00
N ARG A 162 1.40 15.95 1.06
CA ARG A 162 1.86 16.74 -0.08
C ARG A 162 1.73 15.95 -1.38
N PRO A 163 0.52 15.83 -1.94
CA PRO A 163 0.36 15.38 -3.31
C PRO A 163 0.85 16.50 -4.26
N ALA A 164 1.65 16.12 -5.25
CA ALA A 164 2.16 16.99 -6.31
C ALA A 164 1.98 16.29 -7.66
N THR A 165 2.20 16.98 -8.77
CA THR A 165 1.97 16.43 -10.11
C THR A 165 2.71 15.09 -10.30
N GLY A 166 1.95 13.99 -10.37
CA GLY A 166 2.45 12.63 -10.57
C GLY A 166 3.14 11.97 -9.37
N ARG A 167 3.31 12.66 -8.23
CA ARG A 167 4.01 12.13 -7.05
C ARG A 167 3.36 12.56 -5.75
N TYR A 168 3.73 11.90 -4.65
CA TYR A 168 3.30 12.32 -3.33
C TYR A 168 4.43 12.19 -2.30
N ALA A 169 4.28 12.94 -1.22
CA ALA A 169 5.00 12.73 0.02
C ALA A 169 4.03 12.85 1.21
N ALA A 170 4.10 11.89 2.13
CA ALA A 170 3.41 11.91 3.41
C ALA A 170 4.44 11.79 4.53
N GLU A 171 4.31 12.60 5.57
CA GLU A 171 5.12 12.51 6.78
C GLU A 171 4.22 12.61 8.01
N TRP A 172 4.25 11.58 8.84
CA TRP A 172 3.60 11.58 10.13
C TRP A 172 4.65 11.71 11.23
N THR A 173 4.49 12.64 12.16
CA THR A 173 5.42 12.85 13.27
C THR A 173 4.66 12.92 14.58
N VAL A 174 5.08 12.16 15.58
CA VAL A 174 4.59 12.25 16.97
C VAL A 174 5.71 12.68 17.89
N ARG A 175 5.40 13.57 18.82
CA ARG A 175 6.34 14.04 19.84
C ARG A 175 5.85 13.60 21.21
N LEU A 176 6.65 12.76 21.87
CA LEU A 176 6.38 12.27 23.21
C LEU A 176 7.25 13.07 24.20
N PRO A 177 6.67 13.66 25.26
CA PRO A 177 7.44 14.30 26.31
C PRO A 177 8.51 13.34 26.85
N LEU A 178 9.77 13.79 26.96
CA LEU A 178 10.91 13.04 27.52
C LEU A 178 11.40 11.80 26.73
N VAL A 179 10.64 11.30 25.74
CA VAL A 179 11.00 10.09 24.96
C VAL A 179 11.57 10.45 23.58
N GLY A 180 11.28 11.66 23.08
CA GLY A 180 11.73 12.16 21.79
C GLY A 180 10.64 12.09 20.71
N ALA A 181 11.05 12.27 19.45
CA ALA A 181 10.15 12.22 18.32
C ALA A 181 10.22 10.85 17.62
N ARG A 182 9.08 10.42 17.06
CA ARG A 182 9.02 9.35 16.07
C ARG A 182 8.39 9.90 14.82
N SER A 183 8.84 9.44 13.67
CA SER A 183 8.23 9.80 12.40
C SER A 183 8.09 8.60 11.47
N GLN A 184 7.10 8.69 10.59
CA GLN A 184 6.89 7.81 9.46
C GLN A 184 6.91 8.66 8.20
N ARG A 185 7.51 8.18 7.13
CA ARG A 185 7.51 8.85 5.83
C ARG A 185 7.14 7.86 4.75
N SER A 186 6.28 8.29 3.83
CA SER A 186 5.92 7.55 2.63
C SER A 186 6.04 8.48 1.43
N GLU A 187 6.73 8.01 0.39
CA GLU A 187 6.93 8.75 -0.85
C GLU A 187 6.77 7.81 -2.04
N GLY A 188 6.23 8.33 -3.14
CA GLY A 188 5.99 7.52 -4.33
C GLY A 188 5.27 8.27 -5.45
N ALA A 189 4.73 7.50 -6.39
CA ALA A 189 4.00 8.02 -7.54
C ALA A 189 2.49 8.15 -7.24
N LEU A 190 1.85 9.09 -7.93
CA LEU A 190 0.39 9.16 -8.04
C LEU A 190 -0.02 8.56 -9.39
N THR A 191 -0.83 7.51 -9.34
CA THR A 191 -1.32 6.79 -10.52
C THR A 191 -2.84 6.84 -10.58
N PRO A 192 -3.48 6.46 -11.71
CA PRO A 192 -4.94 6.33 -11.75
C PRO A 192 -5.49 5.33 -10.70
N ALA A 193 -4.70 4.32 -10.32
CA ALA A 193 -5.03 3.37 -9.26
C ALA A 193 -4.77 3.92 -7.84
N GLY A 194 -4.30 5.16 -7.72
CA GLY A 194 -4.00 5.83 -6.46
C GLY A 194 -2.51 5.88 -6.14
N LEU A 195 -2.20 5.84 -4.85
CA LEU A 195 -0.84 5.94 -4.32
C LEU A 195 -0.06 4.67 -4.69
N ALA A 196 1.11 4.85 -5.26
CA ALA A 196 2.09 3.79 -5.51
C ALA A 196 3.37 4.12 -4.72
N PRO A 197 3.50 3.63 -3.47
CA PRO A 197 4.69 3.88 -2.67
C PRO A 197 5.95 3.37 -3.37
N GLU A 198 7.04 4.11 -3.24
CA GLU A 198 8.39 3.70 -3.67
C GLU A 198 9.28 3.48 -2.44
N ARG A 199 9.10 4.29 -1.39
CA ARG A 199 9.82 4.17 -0.12
C ARG A 199 8.92 4.52 1.06
N TYR A 200 8.98 3.67 2.07
CA TYR A 200 8.40 3.90 3.40
C TYR A 200 9.50 3.82 4.45
N ALA A 201 9.52 4.73 5.42
CA ALA A 201 10.53 4.77 6.48
C ALA A 201 9.93 5.09 7.86
N GLU A 202 10.43 4.43 8.91
CA GLU A 202 10.10 4.68 10.31
C GLU A 202 11.34 5.11 11.12
N GLN A 203 11.32 6.34 11.63
CA GLN A 203 12.45 6.96 12.32
C GLN A 203 12.11 7.11 13.80
N SER A 204 13.00 6.61 14.65
CA SER A 204 12.96 6.81 16.10
C SER A 204 14.37 7.01 16.66
N ARG A 205 14.98 5.98 17.25
CA ARG A 205 16.42 5.97 17.59
C ARG A 205 17.32 5.62 16.40
N GLY A 206 16.72 5.13 15.32
CA GLY A 206 17.34 4.84 14.03
C GLY A 206 16.27 4.80 12.95
N GLU A 207 16.70 4.72 11.70
CA GLU A 207 15.83 4.59 10.52
C GLU A 207 15.70 3.12 10.12
N ARG A 208 14.48 2.70 9.80
CA ARG A 208 14.21 1.46 9.06
C ARG A 208 13.28 1.77 7.91
N ALA A 209 13.45 1.10 6.78
CA ALA A 209 12.71 1.40 5.57
C ALA A 209 12.25 0.13 4.83
N ALA A 210 11.21 0.31 4.02
CA ALA A 210 10.80 -0.61 2.98
C ALA A 210 10.91 0.10 1.61
N HIS A 211 11.45 -0.59 0.62
CA HIS A 211 11.59 -0.10 -0.75
C HIS A 211 10.71 -0.95 -1.67
N PHE A 212 9.78 -0.30 -2.35
CA PHE A 212 8.85 -0.93 -3.28
C PHE A 212 9.48 -0.90 -4.68
N ASP A 213 10.12 -1.99 -5.07
CA ASP A 213 10.77 -2.16 -6.36
C ASP A 213 9.75 -2.66 -7.39
N ALA A 214 9.06 -1.72 -8.04
CA ALA A 214 8.04 -2.02 -9.04
C ALA A 214 8.61 -2.78 -10.25
N ALA A 215 9.79 -2.39 -10.75
CA ALA A 215 10.45 -3.08 -11.85
C ALA A 215 10.85 -4.51 -11.48
N GLY A 216 11.26 -4.70 -10.22
CA GLY A 216 11.65 -5.97 -9.66
C GLY A 216 10.51 -6.82 -9.06
N GLY A 217 9.27 -6.32 -9.05
CA GLY A 217 8.11 -7.01 -8.50
C GLY A 217 8.20 -7.36 -7.01
N ARG A 218 8.95 -6.59 -6.20
CA ARG A 218 9.22 -6.95 -4.80
C ARG A 218 9.33 -5.76 -3.85
N ILE A 219 9.13 -6.02 -2.55
CA ILE A 219 9.33 -5.08 -1.45
C ILE A 219 10.56 -5.52 -0.66
N ARG A 220 11.58 -4.66 -0.58
CA ARG A 220 12.84 -4.91 0.13
C ARG A 220 12.85 -4.18 1.46
N PHE A 221 13.32 -4.83 2.52
CA PHE A 221 13.36 -4.24 3.86
C PHE A 221 14.78 -3.93 4.31
N SER A 222 15.03 -2.72 4.82
CA SER A 222 16.34 -2.35 5.38
C SER A 222 16.68 -3.11 6.66
N ALA A 223 15.69 -3.79 7.26
CA ALA A 223 15.84 -4.63 8.44
C ALA A 223 16.49 -6.00 8.15
N ASN A 224 16.92 -6.26 6.89
CA ASN A 224 17.49 -7.54 6.45
C ASN A 224 16.56 -8.73 6.71
N THR A 225 15.25 -8.49 6.58
CA THR A 225 14.22 -9.54 6.55
C THR A 225 13.98 -9.98 5.10
N PRO A 226 13.43 -11.18 4.86
CA PRO A 226 13.13 -11.62 3.51
C PRO A 226 12.25 -10.63 2.75
N ASP A 227 12.54 -10.44 1.46
CA ASP A 227 11.72 -9.63 0.56
C ASP A 227 10.29 -10.19 0.48
N ALA A 228 9.33 -9.31 0.25
CA ALA A 228 7.95 -9.68 -0.07
C ALA A 228 7.68 -9.50 -1.56
N VAL A 229 6.73 -10.26 -2.11
CA VAL A 229 6.21 -10.01 -3.47
C VAL A 229 5.41 -8.71 -3.46
N LEU A 230 5.64 -7.83 -4.43
CA LEU A 230 4.88 -6.59 -4.57
C LEU A 230 3.56 -6.87 -5.30
N GLU A 231 2.44 -6.68 -4.61
CA GLU A 231 1.12 -6.82 -5.21
C GLU A 231 0.63 -5.50 -5.85
N PRO A 232 -0.23 -5.56 -6.89
CA PRO A 232 -0.86 -4.36 -7.43
C PRO A 232 -1.61 -3.57 -6.37
N GLY A 233 -1.37 -2.24 -6.32
CA GLY A 233 -2.00 -1.36 -5.34
C GLY A 233 -1.47 -1.53 -3.91
N ALA A 234 -0.34 -2.22 -3.70
CA ALA A 234 0.30 -2.32 -2.41
C ALA A 234 0.57 -0.93 -1.80
N GLN A 235 0.34 -0.84 -0.50
CA GLN A 235 0.51 0.36 0.31
C GLN A 235 1.53 0.12 1.41
N ASP A 236 1.93 1.19 2.09
CA ASP A 236 2.62 1.12 3.36
C ASP A 236 1.68 1.55 4.50
N ARG A 237 2.14 1.37 5.76
CA ARG A 237 1.34 1.67 6.96
C ARG A 237 0.88 3.12 7.06
N LEU A 238 1.57 4.08 6.42
CA LEU A 238 1.16 5.48 6.40
C LEU A 238 0.23 5.77 5.21
N SER A 239 0.62 5.37 4.00
CA SER A 239 -0.13 5.64 2.76
C SER A 239 -1.48 4.93 2.70
N VAL A 240 -1.66 3.78 3.36
CA VAL A 240 -2.92 3.02 3.31
C VAL A 240 -4.14 3.85 3.72
N SER A 241 -4.01 4.72 4.73
CA SER A 241 -5.12 5.59 5.18
C SER A 241 -5.53 6.61 4.11
N LEU A 242 -4.55 7.17 3.41
CA LEU A 242 -4.74 8.16 2.34
C LEU A 242 -5.25 7.49 1.05
N GLN A 243 -4.82 6.25 0.77
CA GLN A 243 -5.34 5.46 -0.32
C GLN A 243 -6.82 5.10 -0.10
N LEU A 244 -7.20 4.68 1.11
CA LEU A 244 -8.60 4.42 1.45
C LEU A 244 -9.46 5.68 1.33
N ALA A 245 -8.95 6.83 1.80
CA ALA A 245 -9.59 8.12 1.57
C ALA A 245 -9.85 8.39 0.09
N GLY A 246 -8.84 8.17 -0.76
CA GLY A 246 -8.99 8.40 -2.19
C GLY A 246 -9.93 7.43 -2.89
N LEU A 247 -9.98 6.17 -2.44
CA LEU A 247 -10.92 5.17 -2.98
C LEU A 247 -12.36 5.56 -2.66
N LEU A 248 -12.65 5.91 -1.40
CA LEU A 248 -13.99 6.31 -0.97
C LEU A 248 -14.41 7.66 -1.57
N ALA A 249 -13.48 8.60 -1.75
CA ALA A 249 -13.75 9.88 -2.41
C ALA A 249 -14.12 9.70 -3.89
N ALA A 250 -13.46 8.79 -4.60
CA ALA A 250 -13.65 8.58 -6.02
C ALA A 250 -14.98 7.91 -6.39
N ALA A 251 -15.47 7.00 -5.53
CA ALA A 251 -16.65 6.18 -5.82
C ALA A 251 -17.32 5.70 -4.52
N PRO A 252 -17.90 6.60 -3.70
CA PRO A 252 -18.46 6.26 -2.40
C PRO A 252 -19.57 5.19 -2.49
N GLU A 253 -20.34 5.19 -3.57
CA GLU A 253 -21.40 4.21 -3.85
C GLU A 253 -20.88 2.77 -4.02
N ARG A 254 -19.59 2.59 -4.33
CA ARG A 254 -18.96 1.25 -4.41
C ARG A 254 -18.59 0.69 -3.05
N TYR A 255 -18.65 1.51 -2.01
CA TYR A 255 -18.21 1.17 -0.66
C TYR A 255 -19.33 1.42 0.37
N PRO A 256 -20.53 0.81 0.22
CA PRO A 256 -21.56 0.87 1.26
C PRO A 256 -21.09 0.14 2.53
N PRO A 257 -21.72 0.42 3.69
CA PRO A 257 -21.51 -0.37 4.91
C PRO A 257 -21.64 -1.88 4.65
N GLY A 258 -20.80 -2.68 5.29
CA GLY A 258 -20.65 -4.13 5.08
C GLY A 258 -19.76 -4.53 3.90
N SER A 259 -19.36 -3.59 3.03
CA SER A 259 -18.37 -3.85 1.99
C SER A 259 -16.96 -4.00 2.59
N ALA A 260 -16.03 -4.57 1.80
CA ALA A 260 -14.65 -4.74 2.25
C ALA A 260 -13.64 -4.38 1.16
N ILE A 261 -12.52 -3.79 1.59
CA ILE A 261 -11.39 -3.39 0.76
C ILE A 261 -10.17 -4.15 1.24
N THR A 262 -9.49 -4.87 0.35
CA THR A 262 -8.25 -5.59 0.69
C THR A 262 -7.08 -4.98 -0.04
N LEU A 263 -6.04 -4.59 0.70
CA LEU A 263 -4.81 -4.01 0.18
C LEU A 263 -3.62 -4.74 0.81
N GLN A 264 -2.58 -5.04 0.04
CA GLN A 264 -1.31 -5.42 0.64
C GLN A 264 -0.73 -4.20 1.37
N THR A 265 -0.40 -4.32 2.64
CA THR A 265 0.19 -3.23 3.43
C THR A 265 1.53 -3.66 4.00
N ALA A 266 2.58 -2.89 3.72
CA ALA A 266 3.93 -3.12 4.21
C ALA A 266 4.27 -2.23 5.41
N GLY A 267 4.92 -2.83 6.41
CA GLY A 267 5.72 -2.11 7.40
C GLY A 267 7.20 -2.13 7.01
N VAL A 268 8.10 -1.94 7.97
CA VAL A 268 9.56 -1.95 7.74
C VAL A 268 10.21 -3.35 7.80
N ARG A 269 9.42 -4.41 7.89
CA ARG A 269 9.90 -5.80 8.05
C ARG A 269 9.11 -6.85 7.27
N GLU A 270 7.85 -6.55 6.97
CA GLU A 270 6.90 -7.49 6.41
C GLU A 270 5.84 -6.74 5.61
N ALA A 271 5.20 -7.46 4.69
CA ALA A 271 4.03 -7.00 3.96
C ALA A 271 2.98 -8.10 3.96
N GLY A 272 1.70 -7.74 4.06
CA GLY A 272 0.61 -8.71 4.05
C GLY A 272 -0.73 -8.07 3.74
N ALA A 273 -1.69 -8.90 3.34
CA ALA A 273 -3.04 -8.45 3.00
C ALA A 273 -3.79 -7.95 4.23
N TRP A 274 -4.14 -6.66 4.21
CA TRP A 274 -5.02 -6.00 5.18
C TRP A 274 -6.41 -5.89 4.58
N ARG A 275 -7.39 -6.48 5.26
CA ARG A 275 -8.81 -6.37 4.93
C ARG A 275 -9.44 -5.32 5.82
N TRP A 276 -10.06 -4.32 5.20
CA TRP A 276 -10.80 -3.24 5.83
C TRP A 276 -12.27 -3.42 5.54
N GLU A 277 -13.10 -3.45 6.58
CA GLU A 277 -14.55 -3.49 6.49
C GLU A 277 -15.08 -2.07 6.61
N VAL A 278 -15.99 -1.68 5.73
CA VAL A 278 -16.67 -0.39 5.81
C VAL A 278 -17.83 -0.56 6.78
N GLU A 279 -17.84 0.22 7.84
CA GLU A 279 -18.87 0.22 8.86
C GLU A 279 -19.90 1.33 8.57
N ASP A 280 -20.96 1.37 9.38
CA ASP A 280 -21.86 2.51 9.38
C ASP A 280 -21.13 3.82 9.71
N ASP A 281 -21.62 4.92 9.13
CA ASP A 281 -21.07 6.24 9.38
C ASP A 281 -21.18 6.63 10.86
N GLU A 282 -20.12 7.27 11.36
CA GLU A 282 -20.06 7.77 12.72
C GLU A 282 -19.85 9.29 12.71
N ILE A 283 -20.63 10.02 13.50
CA ILE A 283 -20.46 11.47 13.65
C ILE A 283 -19.40 11.72 14.71
N LEU A 284 -18.28 12.32 14.32
CA LEU A 284 -17.23 12.76 15.23
C LEU A 284 -17.42 14.23 15.59
N GLN A 285 -17.12 14.59 16.84
CA GLN A 285 -16.99 15.99 17.25
C GLN A 285 -15.54 16.43 17.05
N ILE A 286 -15.31 17.38 16.14
CA ILE A 286 -13.99 17.91 15.79
C ILE A 286 -14.07 19.42 15.84
N ASP A 287 -13.32 20.04 16.74
CA ASP A 287 -13.33 21.50 16.98
C ASP A 287 -14.74 22.11 17.14
N GLY A 288 -15.60 21.40 17.88
CA GLY A 288 -17.00 21.81 18.09
C GLY A 288 -17.93 21.60 16.90
N GLN A 289 -17.46 21.01 15.80
CA GLN A 289 -18.26 20.68 14.63
C GLN A 289 -18.61 19.18 14.59
N ALA A 290 -19.87 18.88 14.28
CA ALA A 290 -20.33 17.53 14.01
C ALA A 290 -19.91 17.11 12.59
N VAL A 291 -19.00 16.16 12.48
CA VAL A 291 -18.42 15.71 11.20
C VAL A 291 -18.84 14.27 10.91
N PRO A 292 -19.68 14.03 9.88
CA PRO A 292 -19.97 12.67 9.46
C PRO A 292 -18.71 12.02 8.88
N CYS A 293 -18.33 10.87 9.43
CA CYS A 293 -17.15 10.12 9.02
C CYS A 293 -17.53 8.74 8.52
N ALA A 294 -16.95 8.34 7.38
CA ALA A 294 -16.94 6.93 7.00
C ALA A 294 -15.98 6.19 7.94
N LYS A 295 -16.44 5.10 8.55
CA LYS A 295 -15.63 4.29 9.45
C LYS A 295 -15.17 3.02 8.74
N LEU A 296 -13.89 2.71 8.87
CA LEU A 296 -13.29 1.49 8.37
C LEU A 296 -12.62 0.72 9.51
N LEU A 297 -12.84 -0.58 9.53
CA LEU A 297 -12.32 -1.48 10.55
C LEU A 297 -11.43 -2.55 9.92
N ARG A 298 -10.20 -2.66 10.42
CA ARG A 298 -9.34 -3.82 10.21
C ARG A 298 -9.35 -4.67 11.47
N GLN A 299 -9.91 -5.86 11.38
CA GLN A 299 -9.87 -6.85 12.45
C GLN A 299 -8.50 -7.55 12.51
N PRO A 300 -8.02 -7.93 13.71
CA PRO A 300 -6.87 -8.81 13.86
C PRO A 300 -7.14 -10.16 13.17
N ARG A 301 -6.17 -10.69 12.42
CA ARG A 301 -6.28 -12.01 11.78
C ARG A 301 -5.67 -13.14 12.62
N GLY A 302 -5.10 -12.82 13.77
CA GLY A 302 -4.47 -13.76 14.69
C GLY A 302 -4.08 -13.09 16.00
N GLU A 303 -3.59 -13.88 16.95
CA GLU A 303 -3.32 -13.47 18.34
C GLU A 303 -2.39 -12.26 18.47
N TYR A 304 -1.41 -12.11 17.56
CA TYR A 304 -0.41 -11.03 17.60
C TYR A 304 -0.69 -9.91 16.60
N ASP A 305 -1.87 -9.91 15.97
CA ASP A 305 -2.24 -8.90 14.99
C ASP A 305 -2.92 -7.70 15.65
N THR A 306 -2.87 -6.56 14.98
CA THR A 306 -3.42 -5.29 15.48
C THR A 306 -4.87 -5.10 15.03
N ARG A 307 -5.71 -4.49 15.87
CA ARG A 307 -6.99 -3.94 15.41
C ARG A 307 -6.77 -2.49 15.01
N ILE A 308 -7.33 -2.07 13.89
CA ILE A 308 -7.23 -0.68 13.43
C ILE A 308 -8.62 -0.17 13.08
N GLU A 309 -8.99 0.96 13.66
CA GLU A 309 -10.21 1.69 13.36
C GLU A 309 -9.83 3.04 12.76
N LEU A 310 -10.35 3.34 11.57
CA LEU A 310 -10.06 4.53 10.80
C LEU A 310 -11.37 5.28 10.51
N TRP A 311 -11.41 6.57 10.82
CA TRP A 311 -12.52 7.44 10.48
C TRP A 311 -12.05 8.47 9.46
N LEU A 312 -12.81 8.62 8.38
CA LEU A 312 -12.52 9.50 7.26
C LEU A 312 -13.62 10.57 7.15
N ALA A 313 -13.25 11.84 7.29
CA ALA A 313 -14.20 12.96 7.30
C ALA A 313 -14.77 13.21 5.89
N ARG A 314 -16.01 12.75 5.63
CA ARG A 314 -16.64 12.84 4.31
C ARG A 314 -16.68 14.27 3.73
N PRO A 315 -17.06 15.32 4.50
CA PRO A 315 -17.16 16.68 3.97
C PRO A 315 -15.81 17.29 3.58
N PHE A 316 -14.70 16.68 4.01
CA PHE A 316 -13.35 17.20 3.82
C PHE A 316 -12.54 16.22 2.96
N HIS A 317 -13.10 15.78 1.84
CA HIS A 317 -12.48 14.84 0.90
C HIS A 317 -11.93 13.58 1.58
N TYR A 318 -12.68 13.06 2.56
CA TYR A 318 -12.32 11.85 3.31
C TYR A 318 -10.97 11.95 4.03
N LEU A 319 -10.54 13.15 4.45
CA LEU A 319 -9.30 13.28 5.23
C LEU A 319 -9.33 12.40 6.50
N PRO A 320 -8.20 11.76 6.88
CA PRO A 320 -8.14 10.94 8.09
C PRO A 320 -8.43 11.75 9.35
N ALA A 321 -9.61 11.55 9.93
CA ALA A 321 -10.11 12.30 11.07
C ALA A 321 -9.77 11.63 12.41
N ARG A 322 -9.76 10.30 12.44
CA ARG A 322 -9.34 9.54 13.61
C ARG A 322 -8.69 8.23 13.18
N LEU A 323 -7.64 7.82 13.89
CA LEU A 323 -7.03 6.51 13.71
C LEU A 323 -6.73 5.91 15.08
N ARG A 324 -7.41 4.82 15.41
CA ARG A 324 -7.19 4.07 16.65
C ARG A 324 -6.56 2.73 16.33
N VAL A 325 -5.40 2.48 16.93
CA VAL A 325 -4.67 1.21 16.81
C VAL A 325 -4.67 0.54 18.17
N THR A 326 -5.18 -0.69 18.23
CA THR A 326 -5.13 -1.53 19.42
C THR A 326 -4.19 -2.70 19.15
N GLN A 327 -3.13 -2.79 19.94
CA GLN A 327 -2.16 -3.88 19.90
C GLN A 327 -2.77 -5.15 20.52
N ALA A 328 -2.23 -6.31 20.15
CA ALA A 328 -2.60 -7.60 20.73
C ALA A 328 -2.58 -7.62 22.28
N GLY A 329 -1.62 -6.91 22.88
CA GLY A 329 -1.49 -6.78 24.34
C GLY A 329 -2.48 -5.81 25.01
N GLY A 330 -3.41 -5.22 24.26
CA GLY A 330 -4.40 -4.26 24.76
C GLY A 330 -3.92 -2.81 24.84
N ASP A 331 -2.64 -2.54 24.53
CA ASP A 331 -2.13 -1.18 24.38
C ASP A 331 -2.81 -0.48 23.20
N VAL A 332 -3.21 0.78 23.42
CA VAL A 332 -3.95 1.58 22.44
C VAL A 332 -3.17 2.84 22.09
N ALA A 333 -3.21 3.25 20.82
CA ALA A 333 -2.91 4.61 20.40
C ALA A 333 -4.10 5.14 19.59
N ASP A 334 -4.79 6.14 20.12
CA ASP A 334 -5.95 6.79 19.52
C ASP A 334 -5.55 8.20 19.09
N GLN A 335 -5.59 8.44 17.78
CA GLN A 335 -5.20 9.70 17.17
C GLN A 335 -6.47 10.41 16.72
N TRP A 336 -6.76 11.56 17.32
CA TRP A 336 -7.97 12.34 17.03
C TRP A 336 -7.59 13.69 16.42
N LEU A 337 -8.16 14.02 15.25
CA LEU A 337 -7.89 15.26 14.55
C LEU A 337 -8.32 16.46 15.43
N ARG A 338 -7.41 17.41 15.63
CA ARG A 338 -7.67 18.56 16.53
C ARG A 338 -8.60 19.58 15.91
N ALA A 339 -8.38 19.88 14.64
CA ALA A 339 -9.14 20.84 13.88
C ALA A 339 -9.15 20.43 12.41
N LEU A 340 -10.23 20.78 11.73
CA LEU A 340 -10.35 20.58 10.30
C LEU A 340 -9.46 21.60 9.57
N PRO A 341 -8.86 21.24 8.43
CA PRO A 341 -8.20 22.25 7.61
C PRO A 341 -9.21 23.32 7.20
N ALA A 342 -8.78 24.58 7.19
CA ALA A 342 -9.63 25.68 6.75
C ALA A 342 -10.24 25.35 5.38
N GLY A 343 -11.57 25.37 5.29
CA GLY A 343 -12.28 25.07 4.05
C GLY A 343 -11.75 25.96 2.94
N ARG A 344 -11.29 25.33 1.85
CA ARG A 344 -10.98 26.03 0.60
C ARG A 344 -12.15 25.91 -0.34
#